data_AF-A0A831LTL4-F1
#
_entry.id   AF-A0A831LTL4-F1
#
_cell.length_a   1.000
_cell.length_b   1.000
_cell.length_c   1.000
_cell.angle_alpha   90.00
_cell.angle_beta   90.00
_cell.angle_gamma   90.00
#
_symmetry.space_group_name_H-M   'P 1'
#
loop_
_entity.id
_entity.type
_entity.pdbx_description
1 polymer ?
#
loop_
_entity_poly.entity_id
_entity_poly.type
_entity_poly.pdbx_seq_one_letter_code
_entity_poly.pdbx_strand_id
1 'polypeptide(L)'
;SITPESIEALKKSDVNSAIVLAFNPGDPSVAGREKVLTEGGVAGQAKSMIGIAEECGITRPILDTAATPLGLGSGGSFREILACKAIHGLPTGGAYHNMTVSWTWLKRWRKSVLASQYEGKDVLLEQMAHHHFGGMEGIRQTAWAAPDIGCNIMAMTLGADLIMFGPIENCEGIATAAAFSDIVLAEARRELGGDLGEGVTKHPLLSLV
;
A
#
# COMPACT_ATOMS: atom_id res chain seq x y z
N SER A 1 -7.14 -13.66 -10.04
CA SER A 1 -7.13 -15.07 -10.49
C SER A 1 -5.77 -15.39 -11.07
N ILE A 2 -5.29 -16.62 -10.92
CA ILE A 2 -4.11 -17.14 -11.59
C ILE A 2 -4.55 -18.25 -12.56
N THR A 3 -3.88 -18.38 -13.70
CA THR A 3 -4.25 -19.38 -14.71
C THR A 3 -3.59 -20.74 -14.42
N PRO A 4 -4.16 -21.86 -14.90
CA PRO A 4 -3.52 -23.17 -14.77
C PRO A 4 -2.10 -23.21 -15.35
N GLU A 5 -1.86 -22.54 -16.46
CA GLU A 5 -0.53 -22.46 -17.07
C GLU A 5 0.47 -21.74 -16.17
N SER A 6 0.02 -20.68 -15.47
CA SER A 6 0.85 -19.93 -14.53
C SER A 6 1.16 -20.75 -13.27
N ILE A 7 0.19 -21.54 -12.78
CA ILE A 7 0.40 -22.49 -11.67
C ILE A 7 1.47 -23.53 -12.05
N GLU A 8 1.34 -24.13 -13.23
CA GLU A 8 2.30 -25.13 -13.72
C GLU A 8 3.69 -24.54 -13.98
N ALA A 9 3.76 -23.28 -14.42
CA ALA A 9 5.03 -22.57 -14.57
C ALA A 9 5.69 -22.33 -13.20
N LEU A 10 4.94 -21.89 -12.19
CA LEU A 10 5.45 -21.67 -10.83
C LEU A 10 5.98 -22.97 -10.22
N LYS A 11 5.22 -24.07 -10.31
CA LYS A 11 5.65 -25.40 -9.82
C LYS A 11 6.96 -25.91 -10.43
N LYS A 12 7.25 -25.52 -11.67
CA LYS A 12 8.47 -25.92 -12.39
C LYS A 12 9.62 -24.92 -12.20
N SER A 13 9.37 -23.81 -11.51
CA SER A 13 10.37 -22.79 -11.21
C SER A 13 11.02 -23.04 -9.84
N ASP A 14 12.06 -22.27 -9.54
CA ASP A 14 12.71 -22.20 -8.23
C ASP A 14 12.16 -21.07 -7.35
N VAL A 15 11.07 -20.42 -7.77
CA VAL A 15 10.41 -19.35 -7.01
C VAL A 15 9.73 -19.92 -5.77
N ASN A 16 10.12 -19.40 -4.59
CA ASN A 16 9.54 -19.82 -3.31
C ASN A 16 8.88 -18.67 -2.53
N SER A 17 8.80 -17.48 -3.12
CA SER A 17 8.21 -16.28 -2.55
C SER A 17 7.24 -15.64 -3.54
N ALA A 18 6.05 -15.29 -3.08
CA ALA A 18 5.03 -14.69 -3.94
C ALA A 18 4.13 -13.73 -3.16
N ILE A 19 3.59 -12.74 -3.87
CA ILE A 19 2.47 -11.95 -3.38
C ILE A 19 1.19 -12.77 -3.58
N VAL A 20 0.43 -12.97 -2.50
CA VAL A 20 -0.84 -13.69 -2.48
C VAL A 20 -1.95 -12.66 -2.32
N LEU A 21 -2.65 -12.38 -3.43
CA LEU A 21 -3.58 -11.25 -3.53
C LEU A 21 -5.00 -11.62 -3.08
N ALA A 22 -5.50 -10.92 -2.07
CA ALA A 22 -6.86 -11.07 -1.52
C ALA A 22 -7.91 -10.24 -2.29
N PHE A 23 -7.87 -10.24 -3.63
CA PHE A 23 -8.77 -9.41 -4.43
C PHE A 23 -10.13 -10.10 -4.65
N ASN A 24 -11.18 -9.54 -4.03
CA ASN A 24 -12.56 -9.96 -4.21
C ASN A 24 -13.44 -8.80 -4.71
N PRO A 25 -13.72 -8.69 -6.02
CA PRO A 25 -14.57 -7.62 -6.56
C PRO A 25 -16.05 -7.83 -6.24
N GLY A 26 -16.49 -9.06 -5.94
CA GLY A 26 -17.88 -9.38 -5.60
C GLY A 26 -18.22 -9.09 -4.14
N ASP A 27 -17.22 -9.13 -3.25
CA ASP A 27 -17.34 -8.78 -1.84
C ASP A 27 -16.04 -8.11 -1.35
N PRO A 28 -15.95 -6.77 -1.43
CA PRO A 28 -14.77 -6.03 -1.01
C PRO A 28 -14.75 -5.75 0.49
N SER A 29 -15.42 -6.57 1.32
CA SER A 29 -15.28 -6.52 2.78
C SER A 29 -14.03 -7.27 3.25
N VAL A 30 -13.65 -7.12 4.52
CA VAL A 30 -12.57 -7.93 5.14
C VAL A 30 -12.90 -9.43 5.03
N ALA A 31 -14.12 -9.81 5.40
CA ALA A 31 -14.56 -11.20 5.29
C ALA A 31 -14.50 -11.73 3.84
N GLY A 32 -14.88 -10.91 2.85
CA GLY A 32 -14.80 -11.28 1.45
C GLY A 32 -13.37 -11.51 0.95
N ARG A 33 -12.40 -10.74 1.47
CA ARG A 33 -10.97 -10.90 1.16
C ARG A 33 -10.38 -12.14 1.82
N GLU A 34 -10.68 -12.37 3.10
CA GLU A 34 -10.27 -13.58 3.81
C GLU A 34 -10.78 -14.87 3.14
N LYS A 35 -11.99 -14.84 2.58
CA LYS A 35 -12.51 -15.94 1.76
C LYS A 35 -11.65 -16.22 0.52
N VAL A 36 -11.11 -15.20 -0.15
CA VAL A 36 -10.19 -15.41 -1.28
C VAL A 36 -8.89 -16.08 -0.82
N LEU A 37 -8.41 -15.73 0.37
CA LEU A 37 -7.18 -16.29 0.93
C LEU A 37 -7.35 -17.74 1.38
N THR A 38 -8.52 -18.10 1.92
CA THR A 38 -8.72 -19.36 2.67
C THR A 38 -9.69 -20.35 2.03
N GLU A 39 -10.61 -19.89 1.17
CA GLU A 39 -11.65 -20.74 0.56
C GLU A 39 -11.45 -20.90 -0.96
N GLY A 40 -11.83 -22.07 -1.49
CA GLY A 40 -11.98 -22.29 -2.92
C GLY A 40 -13.35 -21.82 -3.44
N GLY A 41 -13.46 -21.59 -4.74
CA GLY A 41 -14.70 -21.15 -5.40
C GLY A 41 -14.94 -19.63 -5.35
N VAL A 42 -13.99 -18.86 -4.82
CA VAL A 42 -14.12 -17.41 -4.63
C VAL A 42 -13.38 -16.67 -5.76
N ALA A 43 -13.95 -15.56 -6.24
CA ALA A 43 -13.34 -14.71 -7.27
C ALA A 43 -12.84 -15.46 -8.53
N GLY A 44 -13.54 -16.54 -8.90
CA GLY A 44 -13.21 -17.34 -10.09
C GLY A 44 -11.98 -18.24 -9.93
N GLN A 45 -11.59 -18.58 -8.70
CA GLN A 45 -10.53 -19.56 -8.42
C GLN A 45 -11.12 -20.81 -7.76
N ALA A 46 -10.71 -21.99 -8.22
CA ALA A 46 -11.22 -23.25 -7.69
C ALA A 46 -10.69 -23.56 -6.27
N LYS A 47 -9.49 -23.09 -5.96
CA LYS A 47 -8.82 -23.22 -4.66
C LYS A 47 -8.56 -21.83 -4.08
N SER A 48 -8.28 -21.79 -2.78
CA SER A 48 -7.89 -20.57 -2.10
C SER A 48 -6.53 -20.07 -2.59
N MET A 49 -6.28 -18.77 -2.50
CA MET A 49 -5.02 -18.21 -2.98
C MET A 49 -3.82 -18.69 -2.14
N ILE A 50 -3.98 -18.92 -0.83
CA ILE A 50 -2.93 -19.54 0.01
C ILE A 50 -2.70 -20.99 -0.41
N GLY A 51 -3.76 -21.78 -0.60
CA GLY A 51 -3.62 -23.18 -1.01
C GLY A 51 -2.95 -23.34 -2.38
N ILE A 52 -3.25 -22.42 -3.33
CA ILE A 52 -2.55 -22.40 -4.62
C ILE A 52 -1.06 -22.06 -4.44
N ALA A 53 -0.73 -21.11 -3.56
CA ALA A 53 0.66 -20.74 -3.29
C ALA A 53 1.44 -21.93 -2.69
N GLU A 54 0.86 -22.65 -1.72
CA GLU A 54 1.46 -23.85 -1.13
C GLU A 54 1.69 -24.95 -2.18
N GLU A 55 0.71 -25.22 -3.05
CA GLU A 55 0.85 -26.19 -4.15
C GLU A 55 1.93 -25.83 -5.16
N CYS A 56 2.25 -24.53 -5.28
CA CYS A 56 3.32 -24.03 -6.13
C CYS A 56 4.70 -24.06 -5.43
N GLY A 57 4.79 -24.54 -4.18
CA GLY A 57 6.05 -24.56 -3.43
C GLY A 57 6.44 -23.20 -2.82
N ILE A 58 5.49 -22.26 -2.72
CA ILE A 58 5.73 -20.96 -2.09
C ILE A 58 5.79 -21.15 -0.57
N THR A 59 6.93 -20.82 0.02
CA THR A 59 7.20 -20.91 1.46
C THR A 59 7.32 -19.54 2.13
N ARG A 60 7.40 -18.47 1.35
CA ARG A 60 7.55 -17.08 1.82
C ARG A 60 6.47 -16.18 1.20
N PRO A 61 5.18 -16.43 1.46
CA PRO A 61 4.12 -15.59 0.94
C PRO A 61 4.07 -14.22 1.63
N ILE A 62 3.64 -13.20 0.89
CA ILE A 62 3.20 -11.91 1.44
C ILE A 62 1.74 -11.71 1.05
N LEU A 63 0.85 -11.52 2.01
CA LEU A 63 -0.58 -11.36 1.78
C LEU A 63 -0.88 -9.91 1.35
N ASP A 64 -1.29 -9.71 0.10
CA ASP A 64 -1.71 -8.39 -0.40
C ASP A 64 -3.21 -8.19 -0.15
N THR A 65 -3.54 -7.14 0.58
CA THR A 65 -4.90 -6.80 1.03
C THR A 65 -5.79 -6.23 -0.06
N ALA A 66 -5.30 -6.11 -1.29
CA ALA A 66 -6.02 -5.64 -2.45
C ALA A 66 -6.68 -4.26 -2.21
N ALA A 67 -5.84 -3.22 -2.17
CA ALA A 67 -6.27 -1.82 -2.04
C ALA A 67 -7.24 -1.41 -3.17
N THR A 68 -8.50 -1.11 -2.81
CA THR A 68 -9.52 -0.68 -3.77
C THR A 68 -9.68 0.84 -3.81
N PRO A 69 -10.17 1.42 -4.92
CA PRO A 69 -10.47 2.85 -5.03
C PRO A 69 -11.28 3.44 -3.88
N LEU A 70 -11.00 4.69 -3.52
CA LEU A 70 -11.82 5.45 -2.58
C LEU A 70 -13.30 5.42 -2.99
N GLY A 71 -14.18 5.10 -2.04
CA GLY A 71 -15.62 4.90 -2.25
C GLY A 71 -16.03 3.48 -2.66
N LEU A 72 -15.09 2.57 -2.95
CA LEU A 72 -15.36 1.18 -3.35
C LEU A 72 -14.78 0.16 -2.36
N GLY A 73 -14.98 0.38 -1.06
CA GLY A 73 -14.48 -0.53 -0.01
C GLY A 73 -13.01 -0.33 0.39
N SER A 74 -12.40 0.77 -0.04
CA SER A 74 -11.02 1.17 0.25
C SER A 74 -10.58 1.01 1.72
N GLY A 75 -11.40 1.47 2.68
CA GLY A 75 -11.11 1.32 4.11
C GLY A 75 -11.03 -0.14 4.59
N GLY A 76 -11.70 -1.06 3.88
CA GLY A 76 -11.60 -2.50 4.16
C GLY A 76 -10.20 -3.05 3.93
N SER A 77 -9.48 -2.56 2.91
CA SER A 77 -8.10 -2.98 2.63
C SER A 77 -7.13 -2.64 3.76
N PHE A 78 -7.34 -1.54 4.49
CA PHE A 78 -6.55 -1.22 5.68
C PHE A 78 -6.86 -2.14 6.85
N ARG A 79 -8.14 -2.43 7.10
CA ARG A 79 -8.53 -3.35 8.19
C ARG A 79 -8.08 -4.78 7.93
N GLU A 80 -8.01 -5.17 6.66
CA GLU A 80 -7.50 -6.47 6.24
C GLU A 80 -6.05 -6.69 6.69
N ILE A 81 -5.21 -5.64 6.80
CA ILE A 81 -3.84 -5.75 7.33
C ILE A 81 -3.88 -6.42 8.72
N LEU A 82 -4.78 -5.93 9.58
CA LEU A 82 -4.93 -6.42 10.94
C LEU A 82 -5.48 -7.86 10.95
N ALA A 83 -6.45 -8.16 10.08
CA ALA A 83 -7.01 -9.51 9.94
C ALA A 83 -5.95 -10.51 9.48
N CYS A 84 -5.23 -10.20 8.39
CA CYS A 84 -4.14 -11.02 7.86
C CYS A 84 -3.09 -11.33 8.93
N LYS A 85 -2.65 -10.30 9.67
CA LYS A 85 -1.68 -10.48 10.75
C LYS A 85 -2.22 -11.31 11.91
N ALA A 86 -3.45 -11.07 12.34
CA ALA A 86 -4.02 -11.75 13.50
C ALA A 86 -4.39 -13.21 13.22
N ILE A 87 -4.87 -13.51 12.01
CA ILE A 87 -5.35 -14.84 11.63
C ILE A 87 -4.19 -15.71 11.14
N HIS A 88 -3.34 -15.16 10.26
CA HIS A 88 -2.31 -15.96 9.57
C HIS A 88 -0.90 -15.75 10.14
N GLY A 89 -0.63 -14.62 10.80
CA GLY A 89 0.72 -14.27 11.28
C GLY A 89 1.74 -14.04 10.16
N LEU A 90 1.28 -13.94 8.91
CA LEU A 90 2.13 -13.77 7.73
C LEU A 90 2.41 -12.28 7.44
N PRO A 91 3.52 -11.97 6.74
CA PRO A 91 3.75 -10.64 6.21
C PRO A 91 2.58 -10.20 5.31
N THR A 92 2.16 -8.95 5.42
CA THR A 92 1.01 -8.42 4.68
C THR A 92 1.24 -7.01 4.20
N GLY A 93 0.57 -6.58 3.14
CA GLY A 93 0.73 -5.22 2.63
C GLY A 93 -0.07 -4.99 1.36
N GLY A 94 0.41 -4.10 0.49
CA GLY A 94 -0.22 -3.87 -0.79
C GLY A 94 0.07 -2.51 -1.43
N ALA A 95 -0.68 -2.22 -2.49
CA ALA A 95 -0.56 -1.02 -3.31
C ALA A 95 -1.60 0.05 -2.94
N TYR A 96 -1.45 0.67 -1.77
CA TYR A 96 -2.45 1.60 -1.22
C TYR A 96 -2.65 2.87 -2.05
N HIS A 97 -1.65 3.29 -2.84
CA HIS A 97 -1.80 4.39 -3.79
C HIS A 97 -2.92 4.16 -4.82
N ASN A 98 -3.34 2.92 -5.08
CA ASN A 98 -4.48 2.64 -5.98
C ASN A 98 -5.80 3.29 -5.50
N MET A 99 -5.90 3.59 -4.20
CA MET A 99 -7.05 4.23 -3.60
C MET A 99 -7.28 5.64 -4.18
N THR A 100 -6.19 6.37 -4.42
CA THR A 100 -6.19 7.80 -4.78
C THR A 100 -6.36 8.00 -6.28
N VAL A 101 -5.86 7.08 -7.11
CA VAL A 101 -5.88 7.16 -8.59
C VAL A 101 -7.28 7.40 -9.14
N SER A 102 -8.28 6.78 -8.51
CA SER A 102 -9.69 6.89 -8.94
C SER A 102 -10.46 7.99 -8.22
N TRP A 103 -9.84 8.73 -7.30
CA TRP A 103 -10.51 9.79 -6.54
C TRP A 103 -10.88 10.96 -7.43
N THR A 104 -12.18 11.13 -7.66
CA THR A 104 -12.74 12.14 -8.58
C THR A 104 -12.40 13.56 -8.16
N TRP A 105 -12.28 13.83 -6.86
CA TRP A 105 -11.86 15.13 -6.35
C TRP A 105 -10.41 15.45 -6.73
N LEU A 106 -9.48 14.49 -6.57
CA LEU A 106 -8.08 14.69 -6.89
C LEU A 106 -7.86 14.93 -8.40
N LYS A 107 -8.67 14.27 -9.25
CA LYS A 107 -8.70 14.51 -10.71
C LYS A 107 -9.01 15.97 -11.10
N ARG A 108 -9.60 16.78 -10.21
CA ARG A 108 -9.86 18.21 -10.46
C ARG A 108 -8.58 19.05 -10.52
N TRP A 109 -7.46 18.57 -9.96
CA TRP A 109 -6.14 19.19 -10.14
C TRP A 109 -5.61 19.05 -11.56
N ARG A 110 -5.90 17.92 -12.25
CA ARG A 110 -5.50 17.70 -13.66
C ARG A 110 -6.33 18.52 -14.64
N LYS A 111 -7.63 18.71 -14.36
CA LYS A 111 -8.55 19.43 -15.24
C LYS A 111 -8.49 20.96 -15.10
N SER A 112 -7.44 21.49 -14.46
CA SER A 112 -7.29 22.90 -14.06
C SER A 112 -8.43 23.49 -13.21
N VAL A 113 -9.43 22.70 -12.79
CA VAL A 113 -10.59 23.18 -12.02
C VAL A 113 -10.17 23.74 -10.66
N LEU A 114 -9.18 23.12 -10.01
CA LEU A 114 -8.63 23.65 -8.76
C LEU A 114 -7.52 24.67 -9.02
N ALA A 115 -6.80 24.56 -10.14
CA ALA A 115 -5.77 25.53 -10.51
C ALA A 115 -6.36 26.91 -10.87
N SER A 116 -7.60 26.97 -11.36
CA SER A 116 -8.26 28.24 -11.72
C SER A 116 -8.50 29.14 -10.51
N GLN A 117 -8.48 28.61 -9.28
CA GLN A 117 -8.61 29.43 -8.08
C GLN A 117 -7.47 30.45 -7.89
N TYR A 118 -6.37 30.28 -8.62
CA TYR A 118 -5.20 31.16 -8.65
C TYR A 118 -5.24 32.21 -9.77
N GLU A 119 -6.19 32.14 -10.71
CA GLU A 119 -6.30 33.09 -11.81
C GLU A 119 -6.53 34.51 -11.28
N GLY A 120 -5.69 35.45 -11.72
CA GLY A 120 -5.72 36.85 -11.27
C GLY A 120 -5.33 37.07 -9.80
N LYS A 121 -4.74 36.07 -9.14
CA LYS A 121 -4.30 36.13 -7.74
C LYS A 121 -2.79 35.90 -7.62
N ASP A 122 -2.02 36.75 -8.27
CA ASP A 122 -0.57 36.58 -8.41
C ASP A 122 0.16 36.47 -7.06
N VAL A 123 -0.23 37.28 -6.07
CA VAL A 123 0.34 37.22 -4.71
C VAL A 123 0.06 35.88 -4.04
N LEU A 124 -1.15 35.32 -4.20
CA LEU A 124 -1.49 34.01 -3.64
C LEU A 124 -0.69 32.90 -4.34
N LEU A 125 -0.55 32.99 -5.66
CA LEU A 125 0.23 32.03 -6.43
C LEU A 125 1.70 32.06 -6.00
N GLU A 126 2.30 33.23 -5.87
CA GLU A 126 3.67 33.40 -5.40
C GLU A 126 3.86 32.78 -4.01
N GLN A 127 2.96 33.08 -3.07
CA GLN A 127 2.99 32.51 -1.73
C GLN A 127 2.88 30.98 -1.72
N MET A 128 1.94 30.42 -2.49
CA MET A 128 1.73 28.98 -2.52
C MET A 128 2.84 28.25 -3.29
N ALA A 129 3.40 28.86 -4.33
CA ALA A 129 4.50 28.30 -5.12
C ALA A 129 5.84 28.39 -4.39
N HIS A 130 5.97 29.24 -3.35
CA HIS A 130 7.22 29.46 -2.63
C HIS A 130 7.89 28.15 -2.13
N HIS A 131 7.09 27.17 -1.71
CA HIS A 131 7.59 25.87 -1.24
C HIS A 131 7.49 24.74 -2.29
N HIS A 132 7.04 25.05 -3.50
CA HIS A 132 6.81 24.08 -4.56
C HIS A 132 7.57 24.47 -5.82
N PHE A 133 8.73 23.83 -6.01
CA PHE A 133 9.54 24.00 -7.20
C PHE A 133 8.71 23.74 -8.47
N GLY A 134 8.82 24.62 -9.47
CA GLY A 134 8.05 24.53 -10.71
C GLY A 134 6.66 25.20 -10.67
N GLY A 135 6.36 26.00 -9.65
CA GLY A 135 5.16 26.84 -9.62
C GLY A 135 3.87 26.01 -9.55
N MET A 136 2.92 26.28 -10.46
CA MET A 136 1.63 25.57 -10.49
C MET A 136 1.78 24.06 -10.70
N GLU A 137 2.76 23.62 -11.48
CA GLU A 137 3.00 22.19 -11.66
C GLU A 137 3.56 21.54 -10.39
N GLY A 138 4.42 22.24 -9.65
CA GLY A 138 4.89 21.80 -8.33
C GLY A 138 3.75 21.68 -7.30
N ILE A 139 2.82 22.64 -7.31
CA ILE A 139 1.61 22.61 -6.47
C ILE A 139 0.76 21.39 -6.83
N ARG A 140 0.52 21.15 -8.13
CA ARG A 140 -0.23 19.98 -8.60
C ARG A 140 0.46 18.69 -8.18
N GLN A 141 1.75 18.56 -8.45
CA GLN A 141 2.52 17.37 -8.08
C GLN A 141 2.41 17.08 -6.59
N THR A 142 2.57 18.10 -5.75
CA THR A 142 2.42 17.95 -4.29
C THR A 142 1.02 17.51 -3.90
N ALA A 143 -0.02 18.08 -4.52
CA ALA A 143 -1.40 17.70 -4.25
C ALA A 143 -1.71 16.23 -4.59
N TRP A 144 -1.05 15.66 -5.60
CA TRP A 144 -1.16 14.24 -5.95
C TRP A 144 -0.29 13.36 -5.06
N ALA A 145 0.96 13.75 -4.82
CA ALA A 145 1.90 12.97 -4.01
C ALA A 145 1.45 12.84 -2.55
N ALA A 146 0.81 13.87 -1.98
CA ALA A 146 0.39 13.89 -0.59
C ALA A 146 -0.54 12.71 -0.20
N PRO A 147 -1.69 12.48 -0.87
CA PRO A 147 -2.53 11.33 -0.54
C PRO A 147 -1.89 9.98 -0.93
N ASP A 148 -1.06 9.93 -1.99
CA ASP A 148 -0.34 8.71 -2.39
C ASP A 148 0.64 8.25 -1.30
N ILE A 149 1.42 9.18 -0.75
CA ILE A 149 2.33 8.90 0.37
C ILE A 149 1.53 8.64 1.65
N GLY A 150 0.49 9.43 1.91
CA GLY A 150 -0.33 9.33 3.11
C GLY A 150 -1.01 7.96 3.27
N CYS A 151 -1.53 7.36 2.20
CA CYS A 151 -2.12 6.02 2.29
C CYS A 151 -1.10 4.93 2.60
N ASN A 152 0.14 5.07 2.14
CA ASN A 152 1.21 4.14 2.47
C ASN A 152 1.58 4.23 3.96
N ILE A 153 1.74 5.44 4.50
CA ILE A 153 2.00 5.65 5.94
C ILE A 153 0.87 5.05 6.78
N MET A 154 -0.39 5.27 6.39
CA MET A 154 -1.54 4.66 7.10
C MET A 154 -1.42 3.13 7.15
N ALA A 155 -1.05 2.48 6.04
CA ALA A 155 -0.82 1.03 6.02
C ALA A 155 0.34 0.60 6.93
N MET A 156 1.47 1.31 6.89
CA MET A 156 2.63 1.04 7.74
C MET A 156 2.27 1.09 9.22
N THR A 157 1.50 2.11 9.63
CA THR A 157 1.07 2.24 11.04
C THR A 157 0.11 1.15 11.50
N LEU A 158 -0.55 0.46 10.57
CA LEU A 158 -1.38 -0.72 10.83
C LEU A 158 -0.58 -2.03 10.77
N GLY A 159 0.74 -1.93 10.53
CA GLY A 159 1.67 -3.04 10.52
C GLY A 159 2.02 -3.57 9.13
N ALA A 160 1.61 -2.96 8.02
CA ALA A 160 1.97 -3.48 6.70
C ALA A 160 3.49 -3.64 6.53
N ASP A 161 3.93 -4.81 6.09
CA ASP A 161 5.32 -5.19 5.83
C ASP A 161 5.72 -4.96 4.36
N LEU A 162 4.74 -4.87 3.45
CA LEU A 162 4.93 -4.56 2.04
C LEU A 162 4.18 -3.28 1.65
N ILE A 163 4.92 -2.31 1.10
CA ILE A 163 4.38 -1.07 0.56
C ILE A 163 4.76 -0.96 -0.92
N MET A 164 3.79 -1.17 -1.81
CA MET A 164 3.94 -0.81 -3.22
C MET A 164 3.50 0.64 -3.38
N PHE A 165 4.45 1.56 -3.23
CA PHE A 165 4.15 2.96 -2.95
C PHE A 165 3.56 3.76 -4.12
N GLY A 166 3.61 3.22 -5.35
CA GLY A 166 3.02 3.85 -6.52
C GLY A 166 4.02 4.55 -7.41
N PRO A 167 3.69 5.73 -7.97
CA PRO A 167 4.53 6.42 -8.95
C PRO A 167 5.97 6.53 -8.48
N ILE A 168 6.92 6.14 -9.33
CA ILE A 168 8.35 6.13 -9.00
C ILE A 168 8.85 7.55 -8.67
N GLU A 169 8.18 8.57 -9.19
CA GLU A 169 8.42 9.99 -8.93
C GLU A 169 8.23 10.37 -7.46
N ASN A 170 7.47 9.57 -6.70
CA ASN A 170 7.29 9.77 -5.26
C ASN A 170 8.41 9.16 -4.41
N CYS A 171 9.40 8.47 -5.01
CA CYS A 171 10.44 7.70 -4.31
C CYS A 171 11.10 8.48 -3.15
N GLU A 172 11.56 9.70 -3.40
CA GLU A 172 12.22 10.53 -2.37
C GLU A 172 11.27 10.87 -1.21
N GLY A 173 10.04 11.25 -1.55
CA GLY A 173 9.01 11.59 -0.56
C GLY A 173 8.60 10.39 0.29
N ILE A 174 8.35 9.24 -0.35
CA ILE A 174 7.97 8.03 0.40
C ILE A 174 9.15 7.44 1.17
N ALA A 175 10.38 7.47 0.66
CA ALA A 175 11.55 6.95 1.39
C ALA A 175 11.76 7.72 2.70
N THR A 176 11.66 9.05 2.64
CA THR A 176 11.75 9.91 3.82
C THR A 176 10.60 9.64 4.79
N ALA A 177 9.37 9.58 4.29
CA ALA A 177 8.19 9.34 5.11
C ALA A 177 8.17 7.94 5.75
N ALA A 178 8.63 6.92 5.02
CA ALA A 178 8.74 5.55 5.49
C ALA A 178 9.82 5.43 6.57
N ALA A 179 11.01 6.02 6.35
CA ALA A 179 12.07 6.04 7.35
C ALA A 179 11.61 6.72 8.66
N PHE A 180 10.92 7.85 8.56
CA PHE A 180 10.29 8.51 9.71
C PHE A 180 9.25 7.62 10.39
N SER A 181 8.38 6.98 9.61
CA SER A 181 7.34 6.09 10.15
C SER A 181 7.94 4.90 10.89
N ASP A 182 8.97 4.25 10.33
CA ASP A 182 9.68 3.14 10.97
C ASP A 182 10.37 3.56 12.28
N ILE A 183 10.98 4.75 12.32
CA ILE A 183 11.54 5.33 13.56
C ILE A 183 10.46 5.44 14.63
N VAL A 184 9.35 6.10 14.31
CA VAL A 184 8.24 6.33 15.26
C VAL A 184 7.63 5.01 15.71
N LEU A 185 7.44 4.05 14.82
CA LEU A 185 6.90 2.73 15.16
C LEU A 185 7.84 1.93 16.05
N ALA A 186 9.15 2.01 15.83
CA ALA A 186 10.15 1.39 16.68
C ALA A 186 10.21 2.03 18.08
N GLU A 187 10.10 3.36 18.17
CA GLU A 187 9.98 4.06 19.45
C GLU A 187 8.70 3.66 20.20
N ALA A 188 7.55 3.64 19.52
CA ALA A 188 6.28 3.18 20.09
C ALA A 188 6.36 1.72 20.58
N ARG A 189 7.09 0.85 19.86
CA ARG A 189 7.31 -0.53 20.29
C ARG A 189 8.11 -0.62 21.59
N ARG A 190 9.06 0.30 21.82
CA ARG A 190 9.85 0.38 23.06
C ARG A 190 9.00 0.73 24.26
N GLU A 191 8.02 1.61 24.11
CA GLU A 191 7.04 1.92 25.18
C GLU A 191 6.23 0.69 25.59
N LEU A 192 5.99 -0.23 24.66
CA LEU A 192 5.31 -1.51 24.90
C LEU A 192 6.26 -2.62 25.39
N GLY A 193 7.49 -2.28 25.79
CA GLY A 193 8.48 -3.22 26.31
C GLY A 193 9.13 -4.11 25.24
N GLY A 194 8.97 -3.80 23.96
CA GLY A 194 9.68 -4.46 22.87
C GLY A 194 10.96 -3.74 22.46
N ASP A 195 11.75 -4.34 21.59
CA ASP A 195 12.85 -3.68 20.90
C ASP A 195 12.77 -4.00 19.40
N LEU A 196 13.70 -3.46 18.62
CA LEU A 196 13.96 -3.96 17.27
C LEU A 196 14.18 -5.48 17.31
N GLY A 197 13.72 -6.17 16.26
CA GLY A 197 13.85 -7.62 16.17
C GLY A 197 15.29 -8.09 16.36
N GLU A 198 15.46 -9.32 16.86
CA GLU A 198 16.78 -9.90 17.10
C GLU A 198 17.65 -9.87 15.83
N GLY A 199 18.89 -9.40 15.96
CA GLY A 199 19.84 -9.32 14.85
C GLY A 199 19.63 -8.15 13.86
N VAL A 200 18.64 -7.28 14.09
CA VAL A 200 18.43 -6.09 13.26
C VAL A 200 19.55 -5.08 13.48
N THR A 201 20.37 -4.89 12.44
CA THR A 201 21.51 -3.95 12.43
C THR A 201 21.33 -2.79 11.47
N LYS A 202 20.32 -2.87 10.59
CA LYS A 202 19.98 -1.86 9.58
C LYS A 202 18.52 -1.46 9.75
N HIS A 203 18.28 -0.46 10.57
CA HIS A 203 16.97 0.13 10.81
C HIS A 203 17.11 1.65 10.79
N PRO A 204 16.15 2.42 10.24
CA PRO A 204 16.19 3.89 10.21
C PRO A 204 16.54 4.52 11.58
N LEU A 205 15.95 4.01 12.67
CA LEU A 205 16.25 4.41 14.04
C LEU A 205 17.72 4.29 14.46
N LEU A 206 18.48 3.32 13.90
CA LEU A 206 19.88 3.10 14.28
C LEU A 206 20.86 3.93 13.45
N SER A 207 20.39 4.60 12.39
CA SER A 207 21.25 5.28 11.41
C SER A 207 20.93 6.77 11.27
N LEU A 208 19.71 7.20 11.61
CA LEU A 208 19.21 8.57 11.38
C LEU A 208 18.93 9.33 12.69
N VAL A 209 19.05 8.66 13.84
CA VAL A 209 18.87 9.19 15.21
C VAL A 209 20.06 8.74 16.05
#